data_AF-A0A1C6JNF7-F1
#
_entry.id   AF-A0A1C6JNF7-F1
#
_cell.length_a   1.000
_cell.length_b   1.000
_cell.length_c   1.000
_cell.angle_alpha   90.00
_cell.angle_beta   90.00
_cell.angle_gamma   90.00
#
_symmetry.space_group_name_H-M   'P 1'
#
loop_
_entity.id
_entity.type
_entity.pdbx_description
1 polymer ?
#
loop_
_entity_poly.entity_id
_entity_poly.type
_entity_poly.pdbx_seq_one_letter_code
_entity_poly.pdbx_strand_id
1 'polypeptide(L)'
;MVPVSGDSLENGTYPVAVDSSSSMFRVVHCELTVLNGEMTAEMTMGGTGYLWVFPGTGEEAAAAPETDWISYTQQADGSHVFTVPVEALDQGLPYAAFSKKKEKWYDRTLLFRADSLPLDAWKEDAVATPDSLGLEDGSYWVDVALEGGSGRAGVDSPAKLTVRDGQAEAELLWSSGNYDYMKVDGVQYNAEMVEGRSRFVVPVACFDRALPVQANTTAMSTPHEIDYTLRFDSNSLKEAEG
;
A
#
# COMPACT_ATOMS: atom_id res chain seq x y z
N MET A 1 -9.88 0.65 -10.68
CA MET A 1 -9.51 -0.46 -9.78
C MET A 1 -10.78 -1.21 -9.43
N VAL A 2 -10.69 -2.52 -9.20
CA VAL A 2 -11.82 -3.35 -8.81
C VAL A 2 -11.96 -3.23 -7.28
N PRO A 3 -13.14 -2.92 -6.73
CA PRO A 3 -13.31 -2.85 -5.28
C PRO A 3 -12.94 -4.16 -4.58
N VAL A 4 -12.28 -4.07 -3.43
CA VAL A 4 -11.87 -5.22 -2.62
C VAL A 4 -12.74 -5.26 -1.35
N SER A 5 -13.46 -6.37 -1.19
CA SER A 5 -14.24 -6.67 0.01
C SER A 5 -13.31 -7.15 1.14
N GLY A 6 -13.73 -6.91 2.39
CA GLY A 6 -13.06 -7.50 3.56
C GLY A 6 -13.12 -9.03 3.57
N ASP A 7 -14.02 -9.65 2.81
CA ASP A 7 -14.04 -11.11 2.64
C ASP A 7 -12.78 -11.68 1.97
N SER A 8 -12.03 -10.85 1.25
CA SER A 8 -10.74 -11.22 0.64
C SER A 8 -9.56 -11.12 1.62
N LEU A 9 -9.81 -10.63 2.84
CA LEU A 9 -8.78 -10.33 3.83
C LEU A 9 -8.89 -11.24 5.05
N GLU A 10 -7.75 -11.50 5.68
CA GLU A 10 -7.68 -12.16 6.98
C GLU A 10 -8.17 -11.23 8.10
N ASN A 11 -8.65 -11.82 9.19
CA ASN A 11 -8.98 -11.04 10.38
C ASN A 11 -7.68 -10.46 10.99
N GLY A 12 -7.65 -9.15 11.23
CA GLY A 12 -6.46 -8.50 11.76
C GLY A 12 -6.53 -6.98 11.69
N THR A 13 -5.41 -6.34 12.05
CA THR A 13 -5.23 -4.90 11.94
C THR A 13 -3.98 -4.63 11.13
N TYR A 14 -4.10 -3.82 10.08
CA TYR A 14 -3.07 -3.63 9.07
C TYR A 14 -2.87 -2.14 8.77
N PRO A 15 -1.63 -1.67 8.53
CA PRO A 15 -1.43 -0.33 7.99
C PRO A 15 -2.05 -0.24 6.59
N VAL A 16 -2.72 0.87 6.29
CA VAL A 16 -3.32 1.13 4.97
C VAL A 16 -3.08 2.58 4.55
N ALA A 17 -2.79 2.80 3.27
CA ALA A 17 -2.73 4.13 2.68
C ALA A 17 -4.14 4.64 2.33
N VAL A 18 -4.37 5.92 2.54
CA VAL A 18 -5.67 6.57 2.28
C VAL A 18 -5.46 7.81 1.44
N ASP A 19 -6.01 7.79 0.23
CA ASP A 19 -6.11 8.97 -0.62
C ASP A 19 -7.37 9.76 -0.24
N SER A 20 -7.24 11.09 -0.22
CA SER A 20 -8.33 12.01 0.10
C SER A 20 -8.51 13.02 -1.03
N SER A 21 -9.76 13.29 -1.39
CA SER A 21 -10.09 14.32 -2.40
C SER A 21 -9.70 15.74 -1.99
N SER A 22 -9.23 15.95 -0.75
CA SER A 22 -8.75 17.25 -0.28
C SER A 22 -7.49 17.13 0.56
N SER A 23 -6.44 17.84 0.17
CA SER A 23 -5.20 17.99 0.96
C SER A 23 -5.43 18.63 2.33
N MET A 24 -6.56 19.30 2.54
CA MET A 24 -6.96 19.86 3.83
C MET A 24 -7.49 18.80 4.80
N PHE A 25 -8.00 17.68 4.28
CA PHE A 25 -8.46 16.54 5.07
C PHE A 25 -7.46 15.39 4.86
N ARG A 26 -6.25 15.60 5.38
CA ARG A 26 -5.11 14.70 5.19
C ARG A 26 -5.02 13.70 6.33
N VAL A 27 -5.10 12.42 5.98
CA VAL A 27 -4.78 11.29 6.85
C VAL A 27 -3.25 11.09 6.81
N VAL A 28 -2.60 11.04 7.96
CA VAL A 28 -1.13 10.88 8.06
C VAL A 28 -0.72 9.48 8.49
N HIS A 29 -1.64 8.75 9.11
CA HIS A 29 -1.49 7.33 9.45
C HIS A 29 -2.88 6.70 9.50
N CYS A 30 -3.00 5.46 9.06
CA CYS A 30 -4.25 4.74 9.11
C CYS A 30 -4.04 3.25 9.35
N GLU A 31 -4.84 2.69 10.25
CA GLU A 31 -4.93 1.25 10.50
C GLU A 31 -6.31 0.74 10.09
N LEU A 32 -6.35 -0.27 9.23
CA LEU A 32 -7.54 -1.01 8.83
C LEU A 32 -7.70 -2.22 9.74
N THR A 33 -8.83 -2.34 10.43
CA THR A 33 -9.22 -3.53 11.17
C THR A 33 -10.27 -4.31 10.39
N VAL A 34 -10.01 -5.60 10.16
CA VAL A 34 -10.91 -6.55 9.53
C VAL A 34 -11.39 -7.56 10.56
N LEU A 35 -12.71 -7.73 10.69
CA LEU A 35 -13.32 -8.74 11.54
C LEU A 35 -14.52 -9.38 10.83
N ASN A 36 -14.35 -10.63 10.43
CA ASN A 36 -15.36 -11.43 9.71
C ASN A 36 -15.88 -10.72 8.44
N GLY A 37 -14.98 -10.12 7.68
CA GLY A 37 -15.30 -9.38 6.45
C GLY A 37 -15.75 -7.94 6.67
N GLU A 38 -16.11 -7.54 7.89
CA GLU A 38 -16.40 -6.14 8.21
C GLU A 38 -15.10 -5.36 8.42
N MET A 39 -15.02 -4.17 7.82
CA MET A 39 -13.83 -3.33 7.89
C MET A 39 -14.11 -1.99 8.58
N THR A 40 -13.19 -1.58 9.44
CA THR A 40 -13.15 -0.25 10.07
C THR A 40 -11.75 0.32 9.96
N ALA A 41 -11.62 1.63 9.83
CA ALA A 41 -10.34 2.31 9.69
C ALA A 41 -10.17 3.38 10.77
N GLU A 42 -9.06 3.29 11.52
CA GLU A 42 -8.62 4.32 12.43
C GLU A 42 -7.73 5.31 11.67
N MET A 43 -8.22 6.53 11.44
CA MET A 43 -7.52 7.57 10.67
C MET A 43 -6.94 8.64 11.58
N THR A 44 -5.61 8.67 11.69
CA THR A 44 -4.88 9.76 12.34
C THR A 44 -4.76 10.94 11.41
N MET A 45 -5.29 12.10 11.83
CA MET A 45 -5.36 13.29 11.01
C MET A 45 -4.11 14.16 11.15
N GLY A 46 -3.67 14.73 10.02
CA GLY A 46 -2.55 15.68 10.00
C GLY A 46 -2.88 17.06 10.59
N GLY A 47 -4.11 17.30 11.04
CA GLY A 47 -4.54 18.55 11.64
C GLY A 47 -5.80 18.39 12.49
N THR A 48 -6.06 19.37 13.35
CA THR A 48 -7.11 19.33 14.38
C THR A 48 -8.35 20.18 14.04
N GLY A 49 -8.49 20.53 12.75
CA GLY A 49 -9.49 21.50 12.27
C GLY A 49 -10.89 20.94 12.05
N TYR A 50 -11.09 19.63 12.17
CA TYR A 50 -12.36 18.94 11.98
C TYR A 50 -12.85 18.31 13.27
N LEU A 51 -14.15 18.40 13.52
CA LEU A 51 -14.79 17.89 14.75
C LEU A 51 -15.49 16.56 14.53
N TRP A 52 -16.11 16.41 13.35
CA TRP A 52 -16.93 15.24 13.01
C TRP A 52 -16.67 14.78 11.60
N VAL A 53 -16.89 13.48 11.40
CA VAL A 53 -16.92 12.80 10.11
C VAL A 53 -18.26 12.06 9.99
N PHE A 54 -18.79 11.95 8.78
CA PHE A 54 -20.03 11.22 8.51
C PHE A 54 -19.87 10.40 7.22
N PRO A 55 -20.23 9.11 7.19
CA PRO A 55 -20.22 8.30 5.97
C PRO A 55 -21.38 8.73 5.07
N GLY A 56 -21.07 9.43 3.97
CA GLY A 56 -22.05 10.06 3.09
C GLY A 56 -21.70 11.50 2.74
N THR A 57 -22.70 12.26 2.29
CA THR A 57 -22.57 13.67 1.89
C THR A 57 -22.81 14.61 3.06
N GLY A 58 -22.40 15.87 2.92
CA GLY A 58 -22.62 16.91 3.91
C GLY A 58 -24.09 17.31 4.06
N GLU A 59 -24.90 17.08 3.03
CA GLU A 59 -26.36 17.26 3.10
C GLU A 59 -26.99 16.17 3.99
N GLU A 60 -26.63 14.90 3.76
CA GLU A 60 -27.07 13.78 4.59
C GLU A 60 -26.61 13.96 6.05
N ALA A 61 -25.34 14.36 6.25
CA ALA A 61 -24.81 14.63 7.59
C ALA A 61 -25.59 15.74 8.32
N ALA A 62 -26.01 16.80 7.62
CA ALA A 62 -26.80 17.88 8.20
C ALA A 62 -28.24 17.48 8.54
N ALA A 63 -28.78 16.46 7.86
CA ALA A 63 -30.10 15.90 8.12
C ALA A 63 -30.08 14.77 9.17
N ALA A 64 -28.93 14.13 9.38
CA ALA A 64 -28.73 13.04 10.32
C ALA A 64 -28.69 13.53 11.78
N PRO A 65 -29.11 12.69 12.75
CA PRO A 65 -28.93 12.99 14.16
C PRO A 65 -27.44 12.99 14.54
N GLU A 66 -27.07 13.77 15.56
CA GLU A 66 -25.67 13.86 16.03
C GLU A 66 -25.07 12.51 16.48
N THR A 67 -25.92 11.51 16.81
CA THR A 67 -25.48 10.15 17.14
C THR A 67 -24.82 9.41 15.98
N ASP A 68 -25.10 9.85 14.76
CA ASP A 68 -24.56 9.24 13.53
C ASP A 68 -23.26 9.94 13.10
N TRP A 69 -22.90 11.04 13.79
CA TRP A 69 -21.65 11.75 13.54
C TRP A 69 -20.50 11.10 14.30
N ILE A 70 -19.43 10.80 13.58
CA ILE A 70 -18.22 10.21 14.12
C ILE A 70 -17.36 11.34 14.68
N SER A 71 -17.24 11.46 16.00
CA SER A 71 -16.33 12.39 16.67
C SER A 71 -14.89 11.89 16.67
N TYR A 72 -13.93 12.80 16.78
CA TYR A 72 -12.53 12.39 16.97
C TYR A 72 -12.25 11.97 18.43
N THR A 73 -11.28 11.08 18.59
CA THR A 73 -10.55 10.89 19.84
C THR A 73 -9.24 11.67 19.78
N GLN A 74 -8.85 12.31 20.89
CA GLN A 74 -7.56 12.99 20.98
C GLN A 74 -6.50 12.05 21.56
N GLN A 75 -5.42 11.86 20.83
CA GLN A 75 -4.26 11.08 21.29
C GLN A 75 -3.38 11.91 22.24
N ALA A 76 -2.45 11.23 22.94
CA ALA A 76 -1.55 11.86 23.91
C ALA A 76 -0.66 12.97 23.31
N ASP A 77 -0.33 12.88 22.02
CA ASP A 77 0.43 13.88 21.27
C ASP A 77 -0.43 15.05 20.75
N GLY A 78 -1.74 15.02 21.03
CA GLY A 78 -2.71 16.02 20.61
C GLY A 78 -3.29 15.80 19.21
N SER A 79 -2.87 14.75 18.48
CA SER A 79 -3.44 14.38 17.19
C SER A 79 -4.91 13.94 17.33
N HIS A 80 -5.69 14.17 16.27
CA HIS A 80 -7.10 13.77 16.20
C HIS A 80 -7.21 12.47 15.41
N VAL A 81 -8.00 11.54 15.91
CA VAL A 81 -8.22 10.23 15.32
C VAL A 81 -9.71 9.98 15.10
N PHE A 82 -10.11 9.56 13.90
CA PHE A 82 -11.48 9.15 13.59
C PHE A 82 -11.52 7.66 13.25
N THR A 83 -12.44 6.90 13.84
CA THR A 83 -12.70 5.51 13.46
C THR A 83 -13.92 5.46 12.55
N VAL A 84 -13.73 5.07 11.29
CA VAL A 84 -14.77 5.10 10.25
C VAL A 84 -15.03 3.71 9.66
N PRO A 85 -16.25 3.39 9.21
CA PRO A 85 -16.51 2.15 8.48
C PRO A 85 -15.84 2.16 7.09
N VAL A 86 -15.45 1.00 6.58
CA VAL A 86 -14.91 0.88 5.21
C VAL A 86 -15.74 -0.16 4.47
N GLU A 87 -16.52 0.28 3.48
CA GLU A 87 -17.36 -0.64 2.70
C GLU A 87 -16.52 -1.53 1.78
N ALA A 88 -15.55 -0.93 1.10
CA ALA A 88 -14.59 -1.62 0.25
C ALA A 88 -13.31 -0.80 0.13
N LEU A 89 -12.19 -1.49 -0.10
CA LEU A 89 -10.95 -0.86 -0.55
C LEU A 89 -11.01 -0.65 -2.06
N ASP A 90 -10.12 0.18 -2.59
CA ASP A 90 -10.03 0.55 -4.01
C ASP A 90 -11.33 1.15 -4.61
N GLN A 91 -12.23 1.59 -3.74
CA GLN A 91 -13.45 2.32 -4.05
C GLN A 91 -13.42 3.70 -3.39
N GLY A 92 -13.81 4.74 -4.14
CA GLY A 92 -13.98 6.08 -3.57
C GLY A 92 -15.23 6.13 -2.70
N LEU A 93 -15.04 6.18 -1.38
CA LEU A 93 -16.12 6.22 -0.40
C LEU A 93 -16.51 7.67 -0.09
N PRO A 94 -17.82 8.00 -0.15
CA PRO A 94 -18.30 9.33 0.19
C PRO A 94 -18.23 9.55 1.70
N TYR A 95 -17.67 10.68 2.09
CA TYR A 95 -17.58 11.13 3.48
C TYR A 95 -17.84 12.62 3.58
N ALA A 96 -18.36 13.09 4.70
CA ALA A 96 -18.45 14.49 5.02
C ALA A 96 -17.60 14.81 6.24
N ALA A 97 -16.86 15.92 6.21
CA ALA A 97 -16.04 16.37 7.33
C ALA A 97 -16.48 17.76 7.80
N PHE A 98 -16.85 17.89 9.08
CA PHE A 98 -17.32 19.14 9.65
C PHE A 98 -16.15 20.01 10.12
N SER A 99 -16.00 21.20 9.53
CA SER A 99 -14.93 22.12 9.89
C SER A 99 -15.29 22.95 11.13
N LYS A 100 -14.45 22.89 12.16
CA LYS A 100 -14.56 23.74 13.36
C LYS A 100 -14.56 25.23 13.02
N LYS A 101 -13.69 25.65 12.10
CA LYS A 101 -13.47 27.07 11.77
C LYS A 101 -14.58 27.64 10.88
N LYS A 102 -15.14 26.82 10.00
CA LYS A 102 -16.12 27.25 9.00
C LYS A 102 -17.55 26.86 9.36
N GLU A 103 -17.72 26.05 10.41
CA GLU A 103 -18.99 25.57 10.94
C GLU A 103 -19.88 25.00 9.83
N LYS A 104 -19.27 24.18 8.97
CA LYS A 104 -19.96 23.55 7.84
C LYS A 104 -19.35 22.21 7.48
N TRP A 105 -20.20 21.37 6.89
CA TRP A 105 -19.81 20.12 6.25
C TRP A 105 -19.10 20.37 4.92
N TYR A 106 -18.17 19.47 4.62
CA TYR A 106 -17.52 19.40 3.33
C TYR A 106 -17.49 17.96 2.85
N ASP A 107 -17.94 17.75 1.62
CA ASP A 107 -17.83 16.45 0.97
C ASP A 107 -16.38 16.08 0.71
N ARG A 108 -16.08 14.82 0.98
CA ARG A 108 -14.79 14.17 0.84
C ARG A 108 -15.04 12.84 0.14
N THR A 109 -14.03 12.43 -0.60
CA THR A 109 -13.95 11.08 -1.12
C THR A 109 -12.68 10.49 -0.54
N LEU A 110 -12.82 9.40 0.21
CA LEU A 110 -11.71 8.65 0.77
C LEU A 110 -11.54 7.38 -0.05
N LEU A 111 -10.30 7.07 -0.41
CA LEU A 111 -9.94 5.86 -1.14
C LEU A 111 -8.89 5.12 -0.32
N PHE A 112 -9.32 4.02 0.30
CA PHE A 112 -8.44 3.11 1.03
C PHE A 112 -7.77 2.16 0.04
N ARG A 113 -6.45 2.12 0.05
CA ARG A 113 -5.63 1.51 -0.99
C ARG A 113 -5.33 0.06 -0.68
N ALA A 114 -5.96 -0.88 -1.38
CA ALA A 114 -5.71 -2.30 -1.16
C ALA A 114 -4.26 -2.68 -1.49
N ASP A 115 -3.67 -2.03 -2.51
CA ASP A 115 -2.29 -2.24 -2.92
C ASP A 115 -1.23 -1.85 -1.87
N SER A 116 -1.63 -1.11 -0.83
CA SER A 116 -0.76 -0.74 0.30
C SER A 116 -0.75 -1.75 1.45
N LEU A 117 -1.67 -2.72 1.46
CA LEU A 117 -1.76 -3.72 2.51
C LEU A 117 -0.57 -4.69 2.48
N PRO A 118 -0.08 -5.14 3.65
CA PRO A 118 0.93 -6.18 3.71
C PRO A 118 0.38 -7.51 3.17
N LEU A 119 1.27 -8.40 2.72
CA LEU A 119 0.86 -9.66 2.07
C LEU A 119 0.07 -10.58 3.00
N ASP A 120 0.40 -10.60 4.29
CA ASP A 120 -0.28 -11.40 5.32
C ASP A 120 -1.69 -10.87 5.70
N ALA A 121 -2.11 -9.72 5.14
CA ALA A 121 -3.48 -9.25 5.24
C ALA A 121 -4.45 -10.00 4.34
N TRP A 122 -3.93 -10.70 3.33
CA TRP A 122 -4.74 -11.31 2.28
C TRP A 122 -4.94 -12.79 2.51
N LYS A 123 -6.16 -13.28 2.22
CA LYS A 123 -6.38 -14.71 2.10
C LYS A 123 -5.60 -15.26 0.92
N GLU A 124 -5.12 -16.50 1.06
CA GLU A 124 -4.23 -17.15 0.08
C GLU A 124 -4.84 -17.19 -1.33
N ASP A 125 -6.14 -17.44 -1.44
CA ASP A 125 -6.87 -17.51 -2.70
C ASP A 125 -7.15 -16.14 -3.34
N ALA A 126 -6.96 -15.05 -2.59
CA ALA A 126 -7.12 -13.70 -3.10
C ALA A 126 -5.84 -13.17 -3.75
N VAL A 127 -4.65 -13.75 -3.51
CA VAL A 127 -3.36 -13.23 -3.99
C VAL A 127 -3.14 -13.53 -5.47
N ALA A 128 -2.84 -12.50 -6.26
CA ALA A 128 -2.42 -12.68 -7.64
C ALA A 128 -1.00 -13.29 -7.67
N THR A 129 -0.92 -14.55 -8.10
CA THR A 129 0.30 -15.35 -8.28
C THR A 129 0.50 -15.69 -9.76
N PRO A 130 1.68 -16.21 -10.17
CA PRO A 130 1.89 -16.68 -11.55
C PRO A 130 0.78 -17.65 -12.00
N ASP A 131 0.42 -18.60 -11.14
CA ASP A 131 -0.63 -19.58 -11.40
C ASP A 131 -2.02 -18.94 -11.60
N SER A 132 -2.42 -18.02 -10.71
CA SER A 132 -3.72 -17.34 -10.82
C SER A 132 -3.83 -16.44 -12.07
N LEU A 133 -2.68 -15.96 -12.55
CA LEU A 133 -2.55 -15.15 -13.76
C LEU A 133 -2.40 -16.02 -15.02
N GLY A 134 -2.28 -17.34 -14.87
CA GLY A 134 -2.09 -18.28 -15.98
C GLY A 134 -0.75 -18.11 -16.70
N LEU A 135 0.30 -17.71 -15.98
CA LEU A 135 1.64 -17.57 -16.56
C LEU A 135 2.30 -18.95 -16.72
N GLU A 136 2.72 -19.25 -17.95
CA GLU A 136 3.51 -20.46 -18.24
C GLU A 136 5.00 -20.22 -17.96
N ASP A 137 5.76 -21.31 -17.84
CA ASP A 137 7.22 -21.27 -17.73
C ASP A 137 7.83 -20.45 -18.87
N GLY A 138 8.58 -19.40 -18.53
CA GLY A 138 9.03 -18.44 -19.53
C GLY A 138 9.74 -17.23 -18.97
N SER A 139 10.09 -16.30 -19.86
CA SER A 139 10.64 -14.99 -19.50
C SER A 139 9.64 -13.90 -19.91
N TYR A 140 9.46 -12.92 -19.03
CA TYR A 140 8.54 -11.82 -19.21
C TYR A 140 9.22 -10.49 -18.83
N TRP A 141 8.64 -9.39 -19.28
CA TRP A 141 8.88 -8.04 -18.79
C TRP A 141 7.68 -7.61 -17.95
N VAL A 142 7.93 -6.99 -16.81
CA VAL A 142 6.91 -6.47 -15.89
C VAL A 142 7.33 -5.10 -15.36
N ASP A 143 6.41 -4.15 -15.33
CA ASP A 143 6.64 -2.85 -14.71
C ASP A 143 6.74 -3.00 -13.19
N VAL A 144 7.75 -2.34 -12.60
CA VAL A 144 8.05 -2.41 -11.17
C VAL A 144 8.16 -1.01 -10.58
N ALA A 145 7.43 -0.77 -9.50
CA ALA A 145 7.58 0.41 -8.67
C ALA A 145 8.36 0.07 -7.38
N LEU A 146 9.23 0.98 -6.96
CA LEU A 146 9.90 0.93 -5.66
C LEU A 146 9.50 2.16 -4.85
N GLU A 147 8.96 1.95 -3.66
CA GLU A 147 8.64 2.98 -2.68
C GLU A 147 9.41 2.76 -1.39
N GLY A 148 9.58 3.82 -0.58
CA GLY A 148 10.27 3.75 0.71
C GLY A 148 11.61 4.47 0.76
N GLY A 149 12.29 4.32 1.90
CA GLY A 149 13.49 5.10 2.23
C GLY A 149 13.29 6.61 2.11
N SER A 150 14.24 7.30 1.47
CA SER A 150 14.17 8.75 1.22
C SER A 150 13.47 9.13 -0.09
N GLY A 151 12.92 8.16 -0.83
CA GLY A 151 12.38 8.36 -2.19
C GLY A 151 13.44 8.61 -3.27
N ARG A 152 14.73 8.44 -2.95
CA ARG A 152 15.85 8.61 -3.90
C ARG A 152 16.29 7.31 -4.58
N ALA A 153 15.95 6.17 -3.98
CA ALA A 153 16.24 4.88 -4.57
C ALA A 153 15.24 4.60 -5.70
N GLY A 154 15.65 3.80 -6.67
CA GLY A 154 14.78 3.32 -7.73
C GLY A 154 15.32 2.01 -8.30
N VAL A 155 14.47 1.30 -9.02
CA VAL A 155 14.83 0.13 -9.83
C VAL A 155 14.47 0.42 -11.29
N ASP A 156 15.19 -0.19 -12.22
CA ASP A 156 14.79 -0.12 -13.63
C ASP A 156 13.43 -0.81 -13.83
N SER A 157 12.61 -0.21 -14.68
CA SER A 157 11.30 -0.71 -15.07
C SER A 157 11.14 -0.55 -16.59
N PRO A 158 10.64 -1.58 -17.31
CA PRO A 158 10.25 -2.88 -16.79
C PRO A 158 11.44 -3.74 -16.33
N ALA A 159 11.21 -4.60 -15.34
CA ALA A 159 12.14 -5.62 -14.87
C ALA A 159 11.92 -6.95 -15.60
N LYS A 160 12.98 -7.74 -15.75
CA LYS A 160 12.87 -9.10 -16.29
C LYS A 160 12.31 -10.01 -15.22
N LEU A 161 11.28 -10.78 -15.57
CA LEU A 161 10.64 -11.79 -14.74
C LEU A 161 10.88 -13.17 -15.38
N THR A 162 11.19 -14.18 -14.59
CA THR A 162 11.29 -15.58 -15.03
C THR A 162 10.29 -16.42 -14.25
N VAL A 163 9.41 -17.14 -14.95
CA VAL A 163 8.48 -18.09 -14.35
C VAL A 163 9.01 -19.51 -14.59
N ARG A 164 9.08 -20.33 -13.54
CA ARG A 164 9.39 -21.77 -13.60
C ARG A 164 8.66 -22.51 -12.50
N ASP A 165 8.04 -23.64 -12.83
CA ASP A 165 7.36 -24.51 -11.88
C ASP A 165 6.34 -23.74 -11.00
N GLY A 166 5.61 -22.79 -11.58
CA GLY A 166 4.62 -21.93 -10.90
C GLY A 166 5.21 -20.83 -10.01
N GLN A 167 6.53 -20.71 -9.95
CA GLN A 167 7.24 -19.68 -9.17
C GLN A 167 7.81 -18.60 -10.10
N ALA A 168 7.81 -17.35 -9.64
CA ALA A 168 8.37 -16.23 -10.38
C ALA A 168 9.55 -15.59 -9.64
N GLU A 169 10.59 -15.23 -10.38
CA GLU A 169 11.74 -14.45 -9.91
C GLU A 169 11.92 -13.21 -10.78
N ALA A 170 12.17 -12.05 -10.16
CA ALA A 170 12.45 -10.80 -10.85
C ALA A 170 13.91 -10.38 -10.72
N GLU A 171 14.47 -9.90 -11.82
CA GLU A 171 15.78 -9.26 -11.89
C GLU A 171 15.63 -7.74 -11.70
N LEU A 172 16.08 -7.23 -10.55
CA LEU A 172 15.95 -5.84 -10.15
C LEU A 172 17.31 -5.13 -10.24
N LEU A 173 17.45 -4.20 -11.18
CA LEU A 173 18.63 -3.36 -11.30
C LEU A 173 18.42 -2.02 -10.57
N TRP A 174 19.04 -1.85 -9.41
CA TRP A 174 18.90 -0.65 -8.60
C TRP A 174 19.63 0.54 -9.20
N SER A 175 19.17 1.76 -8.93
CA SER A 175 19.75 3.01 -9.46
C SER A 175 21.19 3.31 -8.98
N SER A 176 21.76 2.48 -8.09
CA SER A 176 23.10 2.61 -7.51
C SER A 176 23.71 1.25 -7.22
N GLY A 177 25.05 1.17 -7.22
CA GLY A 177 25.82 0.01 -6.75
C GLY A 177 26.04 -0.07 -5.24
N ASN A 178 25.47 0.85 -4.46
CA ASN A 178 25.69 0.95 -3.01
C ASN A 178 24.72 0.10 -2.19
N TYR A 179 24.30 -1.06 -2.72
CA TYR A 179 23.46 -2.03 -2.00
C TYR A 179 24.10 -3.41 -2.08
N ASP A 180 24.33 -4.02 -0.92
CA ASP A 180 25.08 -5.28 -0.83
C ASP A 180 24.18 -6.52 -0.79
N TYR A 181 23.03 -6.39 -0.12
CA TYR A 181 22.01 -7.44 -0.03
C TYR A 181 20.62 -6.85 0.12
N MET A 182 19.62 -7.62 -0.26
CA MET A 182 18.21 -7.37 -0.01
C MET A 182 17.59 -8.57 0.71
N LYS A 183 16.64 -8.34 1.62
CA LYS A 183 15.84 -9.38 2.26
C LYS A 183 14.42 -9.33 1.74
N VAL A 184 13.91 -10.49 1.34
CA VAL A 184 12.50 -10.72 1.01
C VAL A 184 12.00 -11.78 1.97
N ASP A 185 10.95 -11.46 2.74
CA ASP A 185 10.44 -12.33 3.81
C ASP A 185 11.54 -12.86 4.76
N GLY A 186 12.47 -11.97 5.14
CA GLY A 186 13.61 -12.30 6.00
C GLY A 186 14.74 -13.11 5.33
N VAL A 187 14.54 -13.65 4.12
CA VAL A 187 15.56 -14.38 3.36
C VAL A 187 16.47 -13.40 2.63
N GLN A 188 17.79 -13.52 2.82
CA GLN A 188 18.78 -12.63 2.22
C GLN A 188 19.21 -13.05 0.81
N TYR A 189 19.21 -12.10 -0.12
CA TYR A 189 19.67 -12.19 -1.50
C TYR A 189 20.81 -11.18 -1.71
N ASN A 190 21.98 -11.67 -2.10
CA ASN A 190 23.14 -10.80 -2.30
C ASN A 190 23.09 -10.10 -3.66
N ALA A 191 23.63 -8.89 -3.72
CA ALA A 191 23.75 -8.14 -4.96
C ALA A 191 24.83 -8.72 -5.87
N GLU A 192 24.56 -8.73 -7.16
CA GLU A 192 25.56 -8.84 -8.22
C GLU A 192 25.84 -7.45 -8.78
N MET A 193 27.11 -7.12 -8.99
CA MET A 193 27.49 -5.83 -9.58
C MET A 193 27.38 -5.91 -11.10
N VAL A 194 26.46 -5.14 -11.69
CA VAL A 194 26.28 -5.02 -13.14
C VAL A 194 26.39 -3.56 -13.52
N GLU A 195 27.39 -3.22 -14.34
CA GLU A 195 27.62 -1.84 -14.82
C GLU A 195 27.70 -0.78 -13.70
N GLY A 196 28.23 -1.17 -12.54
CA GLY A 196 28.35 -0.27 -11.38
C GLY A 196 27.05 -0.09 -10.58
N ARG A 197 26.04 -0.93 -10.85
CA ARG A 197 24.73 -0.94 -10.18
C ARG A 197 24.49 -2.29 -9.51
N SER A 198 23.73 -2.28 -8.42
CA SER A 198 23.37 -3.50 -7.69
C SER A 198 22.21 -4.19 -8.39
N ARG A 199 22.43 -5.42 -8.84
CA ARG A 199 21.41 -6.32 -9.41
C ARG A 199 21.01 -7.35 -8.35
N PHE A 200 19.72 -7.55 -8.17
CA PHE A 200 19.17 -8.63 -7.35
C PHE A 200 18.30 -9.53 -8.19
N VAL A 201 18.30 -10.83 -7.87
CA VAL A 201 17.30 -11.78 -8.34
C VAL A 201 16.52 -12.25 -7.13
N VAL A 202 15.22 -11.96 -7.09
CA VAL A 202 14.38 -12.23 -5.91
C VAL A 202 13.03 -12.83 -6.30
N PRO A 203 12.42 -13.64 -5.42
CA PRO A 203 11.09 -14.20 -5.67
C PRO A 203 10.02 -13.10 -5.72
N VAL A 204 9.04 -13.28 -6.60
CA VAL A 204 7.84 -12.46 -6.71
C VAL A 204 6.67 -13.27 -6.18
N ALA A 205 6.36 -13.09 -4.90
CA ALA A 205 5.29 -13.83 -4.22
C ALA A 205 3.88 -13.32 -4.59
N CYS A 206 3.77 -12.09 -5.10
CA CYS A 206 2.50 -11.49 -5.46
C CYS A 206 2.64 -10.41 -6.54
N PHE A 207 1.59 -10.25 -7.35
CA PHE A 207 1.41 -9.13 -8.26
C PHE A 207 0.39 -8.12 -7.72
N ASP A 208 0.45 -6.90 -8.25
CA ASP A 208 -0.44 -5.76 -7.99
C ASP A 208 -0.51 -5.27 -6.54
N ARG A 209 0.37 -5.79 -5.68
CA ARG A 209 0.41 -5.55 -4.23
C ARG A 209 1.81 -5.17 -3.75
N ALA A 210 1.85 -4.57 -2.57
CA ALA A 210 3.07 -4.29 -1.84
C ALA A 210 3.82 -5.59 -1.46
N LEU A 211 5.03 -5.73 -1.98
CA LEU A 211 6.01 -6.71 -1.53
C LEU A 211 7.06 -5.98 -0.66
N PRO A 212 6.97 -6.08 0.68
CA PRO A 212 7.93 -5.45 1.57
C PRO A 212 9.29 -6.13 1.47
N VAL A 213 10.34 -5.32 1.38
CA VAL A 213 11.74 -5.77 1.31
C VAL A 213 12.63 -4.87 2.15
N GLN A 214 13.77 -5.41 2.61
CA GLN A 214 14.79 -4.62 3.32
C GLN A 214 16.07 -4.63 2.53
N ALA A 215 16.58 -3.47 2.12
CA ALA A 215 17.84 -3.38 1.39
C ALA A 215 18.92 -2.73 2.24
N ASN A 216 20.08 -3.36 2.35
CA ASN A 216 21.23 -2.82 3.07
C ASN A 216 22.04 -1.91 2.17
N THR A 217 22.08 -0.63 2.49
CA THR A 217 22.90 0.36 1.76
C THR A 217 24.23 0.63 2.43
N THR A 218 25.28 0.76 1.62
CA THR A 218 26.64 1.13 2.03
C THR A 218 27.03 2.54 1.60
N ALA A 219 26.08 3.32 1.06
CA ALA A 219 26.31 4.71 0.63
C ALA A 219 26.58 5.67 1.81
N MET A 220 26.23 5.26 3.03
CA MET A 220 26.37 6.04 4.25
C MET A 220 27.64 5.66 5.01
N SER A 221 28.02 6.44 6.05
CA SER A 221 29.21 6.16 6.87
C SER A 221 29.16 4.80 7.58
N THR A 222 27.96 4.28 7.80
CA THR A 222 27.67 2.94 8.34
C THR A 222 26.62 2.27 7.47
N PRO A 223 26.69 0.94 7.28
CA PRO A 223 25.62 0.22 6.60
C PRO A 223 24.28 0.37 7.34
N HIS A 224 23.20 0.50 6.58
CA HIS A 224 21.85 0.57 7.11
C HIS A 224 20.90 -0.29 6.29
N GLU A 225 20.09 -1.10 6.96
CA GLU A 225 18.90 -1.72 6.38
C GLU A 225 17.78 -0.68 6.31
N ILE A 226 17.24 -0.49 5.11
CA ILE A 226 16.13 0.42 4.85
C ILE A 226 14.96 -0.40 4.34
N ASP A 227 13.78 -0.16 4.91
CA ASP A 227 12.53 -0.75 4.44
C ASP A 227 12.08 -0.08 3.13
N TYR A 228 11.74 -0.92 2.17
CA TYR A 228 11.16 -0.55 0.89
C TYR A 228 9.96 -1.45 0.58
N THR A 229 9.17 -1.01 -0.40
CA THR A 229 8.07 -1.77 -0.97
C THR A 229 8.26 -1.86 -2.48
N LEU A 230 8.24 -3.07 -3.01
CA LEU A 230 8.17 -3.33 -4.45
C LEU A 230 6.72 -3.59 -4.86
N ARG A 231 6.34 -3.19 -6.08
CA ARG A 231 5.05 -3.53 -6.67
C ARG A 231 5.23 -3.91 -8.14
N PHE A 232 4.73 -5.08 -8.51
CA PHE A 232 4.78 -5.63 -9.87
C PHE A 232 3.40 -5.53 -10.52
N ASP A 233 3.25 -4.76 -11.60
CA ASP A 233 1.95 -4.56 -12.27
C ASP A 233 1.64 -5.71 -13.24
N SER A 234 0.65 -6.55 -12.90
CA SER A 234 0.30 -7.69 -13.74
C SER A 234 -0.23 -7.29 -15.12
N ASN A 235 -0.80 -6.08 -15.27
CA ASN A 235 -1.32 -5.60 -16.55
C ASN A 235 -0.21 -5.21 -17.54
N SER A 236 1.02 -5.06 -17.05
CA SER A 236 2.18 -4.72 -17.86
C SER A 236 2.90 -5.95 -18.44
N LEU A 237 2.53 -7.16 -17.99
CA LEU A 237 3.20 -8.40 -18.35
C LEU A 237 3.24 -8.61 -19.86
N LYS A 238 4.45 -8.81 -20.37
CA LYS A 238 4.72 -9.13 -21.77
C LYS A 238 5.79 -10.20 -21.86
N GLU A 239 5.64 -11.17 -22.75
CA GLU A 239 6.72 -12.13 -23.02
C GLU A 239 7.99 -11.38 -23.43
N ALA A 240 9.12 -11.79 -22.84
CA ALA A 240 10.44 -11.34 -23.25
C ALA A 240 10.93 -12.30 -24.35
N GLU A 241 11.07 -11.80 -25.58
CA GLU A 241 11.75 -12.57 -26.62
C GLU A 241 13.18 -12.89 -26.15
N GLY A 242 13.59 -14.16 -26.32
CA GLY A 242 14.87 -14.70 -25.88
C GLY A 242 16.06 -14.27 -26.74
#